data_AF-A0ABD2PUK5-F1
#
_entry.id   AF-A0ABD2PUK5-F1
#
_cell.length_a   1.000
_cell.length_b   1.000
_cell.length_c   1.000
_cell.angle_alpha   90.00
_cell.angle_beta   90.00
_cell.angle_gamma   90.00
#
_symmetry.space_group_name_H-M   'P 1'
#
loop_
_entity.id
_entity.type
_entity.pdbx_description
1 polymer ?
#
loop_
_entity_poly.entity_id
_entity_poly.type
_entity_poly.pdbx_seq_one_letter_code
_entity_poly.pdbx_strand_id
1 'polypeptide(L)'
;MIRSAVESEEARQRSQNETIPIDNELNKVWADLFGKKLVAFLWSENNGEREEGLAKAKEKTLQFLKPHLDVPSDDAKTYVKCLFNMVHHFLDDVSDRLFNTAIGCCRDVLNNLFCANLDERSQFQHSLYPIMRRLIRISGGNLLATVPNPVEELSFYDYDPLSSFRSAMAFKTLVQFSCGQEGEMRLGLYREPNPNRMDSISVMDRKMMAQFILRSETQKFHKTHLIGRLRLLDKIIGMELRYRGFEGPTVPPSCSQYLTVDIMLRSLVFASRHVYKPNSLERLGLAPEHHLSFSQFCKFSVQWVSLFSLHAIKK
;
A
#
# COMPACT_ATOMS: atom_id res chain seq x y z
N MET A 1 25.16 23.82 -23.12
CA MET A 1 24.17 24.59 -22.31
C MET A 1 22.99 25.09 -23.13
N ILE A 2 23.18 25.75 -24.28
CA ILE A 2 22.06 26.32 -25.07
C ILE A 2 21.12 25.26 -25.68
N ARG A 3 21.64 24.12 -26.18
CA ARG A 3 20.80 23.02 -26.71
C ARG A 3 19.86 22.38 -25.66
N SER A 4 20.32 22.24 -24.43
CA SER A 4 19.52 21.69 -23.32
C SER A 4 18.40 22.63 -22.87
N ALA A 5 18.58 23.95 -23.01
CA ALA A 5 17.53 24.93 -22.73
C ALA A 5 16.46 24.96 -23.83
N VAL A 6 16.85 24.80 -25.10
CA VAL A 6 15.92 24.76 -26.24
C VAL A 6 15.10 23.46 -26.24
N GLU A 7 15.71 22.30 -25.97
CA GLU A 7 15.00 21.02 -25.82
C GLU A 7 14.02 21.04 -24.63
N SER A 8 14.38 21.71 -23.52
CA SER A 8 13.49 21.94 -22.38
C SER A 8 12.28 22.81 -22.75
N GLU A 9 12.47 23.83 -23.58
CA GLU A 9 11.41 24.77 -23.94
C GLU A 9 10.45 24.17 -24.98
N GLU A 10 10.97 23.39 -25.94
CA GLU A 10 10.17 22.64 -26.91
C GLU A 10 9.38 21.49 -26.25
N ALA A 11 9.94 20.79 -25.27
CA ALA A 11 9.21 19.81 -24.47
C ALA A 11 8.05 20.45 -23.68
N ARG A 12 8.31 21.62 -23.05
CA ARG A 12 7.28 22.42 -22.35
C ARG A 12 6.18 22.96 -23.26
N GLN A 13 6.45 23.16 -24.55
CA GLN A 13 5.45 23.55 -25.54
C GLN A 13 4.66 22.35 -26.06
N ARG A 14 5.27 21.16 -26.18
CA ARG A 14 4.56 19.92 -26.54
C ARG A 14 3.62 19.45 -25.44
N SER A 15 4.00 19.53 -24.16
CA SER A 15 3.13 19.16 -23.04
C SER A 15 1.92 20.08 -22.85
N GLN A 16 1.94 21.29 -23.45
CA GLN A 16 0.76 22.17 -23.52
C GLN A 16 -0.26 21.73 -24.59
N ASN A 17 0.17 20.92 -25.56
CA ASN A 17 -0.65 20.45 -26.69
C ASN A 17 -1.03 18.97 -26.58
N GLU A 18 -0.54 18.25 -25.56
CA GLU A 18 -0.98 16.87 -25.31
C GLU A 18 -2.44 16.86 -24.89
N THR A 19 -3.26 16.26 -25.75
CA THR A 19 -4.69 16.05 -25.50
C THR A 19 -4.86 15.14 -24.30
N ILE A 20 -5.26 15.72 -23.17
CA ILE A 20 -5.83 14.97 -22.04
C ILE A 20 -6.86 13.99 -22.62
N PRO A 21 -6.91 12.72 -22.20
CA PRO A 21 -8.04 11.86 -22.55
C PRO A 21 -9.32 12.46 -21.94
N ILE A 22 -10.06 13.28 -22.68
CA ILE A 22 -11.20 14.09 -22.20
C ILE A 22 -12.39 13.18 -21.80
N ASP A 23 -12.41 11.95 -22.28
CA ASP A 23 -13.51 11.00 -22.06
C ASP A 23 -13.49 10.32 -20.68
N ASN A 24 -12.48 10.58 -19.85
CA ASN A 24 -12.44 10.05 -18.51
C ASN A 24 -13.02 11.05 -17.49
N GLU A 25 -14.13 10.71 -16.85
CA GLU A 25 -14.75 11.54 -15.80
C GLU A 25 -13.77 11.92 -14.67
N LEU A 26 -12.80 11.05 -14.38
CA LEU A 26 -11.75 11.34 -13.39
C LEU A 26 -10.87 12.53 -13.83
N ASN A 27 -10.57 12.64 -15.12
CA ASN A 27 -9.75 13.73 -15.66
C ASN A 27 -10.46 15.07 -15.57
N LYS A 28 -11.80 15.09 -15.68
CA LYS A 28 -12.61 16.30 -15.49
C LYS A 28 -12.50 16.79 -14.05
N VAL A 29 -12.73 15.90 -13.08
CA VAL A 29 -12.61 16.22 -11.65
C VAL A 29 -11.21 16.71 -11.29
N TRP A 30 -10.17 16.07 -11.83
CA TRP A 30 -8.79 16.50 -11.62
C TRP A 30 -8.50 17.85 -12.26
N ALA A 31 -9.03 18.12 -13.46
CA ALA A 31 -8.81 19.37 -14.15
C ALA A 31 -9.52 20.54 -13.44
N ASP A 32 -10.70 20.30 -12.88
CA ASP A 32 -11.46 21.31 -12.14
C ASP A 32 -10.74 21.71 -10.84
N LEU A 33 -10.17 20.74 -10.11
CA LEU A 33 -9.47 20.99 -8.85
C LEU A 33 -8.03 21.46 -9.04
N PHE A 34 -7.27 20.80 -9.91
CA PHE A 34 -5.83 21.02 -10.05
C PHE A 34 -5.46 21.93 -11.22
N GLY A 35 -6.37 22.10 -12.18
CA GLY A 35 -6.17 22.88 -13.40
C GLY A 35 -5.76 21.99 -14.58
N LYS A 36 -6.33 22.27 -15.77
CA LYS A 36 -6.08 21.52 -17.01
C LYS A 36 -4.58 21.35 -17.33
N LYS A 37 -3.80 22.41 -17.13
CA LYS A 37 -2.34 22.37 -17.39
C LYS A 37 -1.63 21.33 -16.54
N LEU A 38 -1.98 21.21 -15.25
CA LEU A 38 -1.39 20.20 -14.38
C LEU A 38 -1.80 18.80 -14.83
N VAL A 39 -3.08 18.60 -15.18
CA VAL A 39 -3.57 17.31 -15.66
C VAL A 39 -2.90 16.92 -16.98
N ALA A 40 -2.58 17.86 -17.86
CA ALA A 40 -1.79 17.57 -19.07
C ALA A 40 -0.41 17.00 -18.72
N PHE A 41 0.32 17.59 -17.76
CA PHE A 41 1.59 17.03 -17.28
C PHE A 41 1.47 15.58 -16.80
N LEU A 42 0.36 15.23 -16.13
CA LEU A 42 0.11 13.88 -15.63
C LEU A 42 -0.10 12.84 -16.75
N TRP A 43 -0.49 13.27 -17.94
CA TRP A 43 -0.72 12.42 -19.11
C TRP A 43 0.40 12.50 -20.16
N SER A 44 1.47 13.24 -19.86
CA SER A 44 2.60 13.37 -20.77
C SER A 44 3.29 12.05 -21.05
N GLU A 45 3.80 11.88 -22.27
CA GLU A 45 4.65 10.73 -22.60
C GLU A 45 5.98 10.77 -21.83
N ASN A 46 6.40 11.96 -21.40
CA ASN A 46 7.63 12.17 -20.64
C ASN A 46 7.45 11.82 -19.15
N ASN A 47 8.18 10.81 -18.68
CA ASN A 47 8.15 10.36 -17.28
C ASN A 47 8.47 11.49 -16.27
N GLY A 48 9.38 12.40 -16.61
CA GLY A 48 9.75 13.53 -15.75
C GLY A 48 8.65 14.57 -15.62
N GLU A 49 7.88 14.78 -16.69
CA GLU A 49 6.71 15.66 -16.68
C GLU A 49 5.57 15.08 -15.86
N ARG A 50 5.31 13.77 -15.96
CA ARG A 50 4.34 13.08 -15.08
C ARG A 50 4.74 13.17 -13.60
N GLU A 51 6.02 13.00 -13.31
CA GLU A 51 6.59 13.15 -11.96
C GLU A 51 6.41 14.57 -11.41
N GLU A 52 6.76 15.57 -12.21
CA GLU A 52 6.58 16.98 -11.86
C GLU A 52 5.10 17.31 -11.66
N GLY A 53 4.22 16.80 -12.52
CA GLY A 53 2.77 16.96 -12.39
C GLY A 53 2.23 16.42 -11.08
N LEU A 54 2.67 15.22 -10.68
CA LEU A 54 2.25 14.60 -9.42
C LEU A 54 2.81 15.33 -8.20
N ALA A 55 4.06 15.79 -8.27
CA ALA A 55 4.67 16.61 -7.23
C ALA A 55 3.94 17.95 -7.04
N LYS A 56 3.57 18.62 -8.14
CA LYS A 56 2.76 19.85 -8.09
C LYS A 56 1.36 19.60 -7.53
N ALA A 57 0.75 18.45 -7.85
CA ALA A 57 -0.55 18.08 -7.28
C ALA A 57 -0.45 17.94 -5.76
N LYS A 58 0.60 17.26 -5.28
CA LYS A 58 0.90 17.16 -3.85
C LYS A 58 1.08 18.53 -3.21
N GLU A 59 1.89 19.41 -3.79
CA GLU A 59 2.14 20.75 -3.27
C GLU A 59 0.84 21.55 -3.16
N LYS A 60 0.00 21.53 -4.20
CA LYS A 60 -1.31 22.18 -4.19
C LYS A 60 -2.20 21.62 -3.07
N THR A 61 -2.29 20.30 -2.93
CA THR A 61 -3.04 19.67 -1.84
C THR A 61 -2.52 20.10 -0.46
N LEU A 62 -1.20 20.16 -0.26
CA LEU A 62 -0.61 20.61 1.00
C LEU A 62 -0.88 22.10 1.27
N GLN A 63 -0.86 22.95 0.24
CA GLN A 63 -1.24 24.37 0.38
C GLN A 63 -2.69 24.52 0.84
N PHE A 64 -3.61 23.68 0.35
CA PHE A 64 -5.00 23.66 0.82
C PHE A 64 -5.17 23.05 2.21
N LEU A 65 -4.29 22.15 2.65
CA LEU A 65 -4.35 21.56 3.99
C LEU A 65 -3.82 22.49 5.08
N LYS A 66 -2.81 23.33 4.78
CA LYS A 66 -2.17 24.24 5.76
C LYS A 66 -3.14 25.14 6.56
N PRO A 67 -4.17 25.76 5.95
CA PRO A 67 -5.14 26.57 6.70
C PRO A 67 -6.08 25.73 7.58
N HIS A 68 -6.20 24.43 7.32
CA HIS A 68 -7.18 23.53 7.92
C HIS A 68 -6.50 22.41 8.74
N LEU A 69 -5.37 22.74 9.35
CA LEU A 69 -4.60 21.87 10.22
C LEU A 69 -5.28 21.60 11.57
N ASP A 70 -6.60 21.68 11.72
CA ASP A 70 -7.29 21.17 12.92
C ASP A 70 -8.44 20.30 12.50
N VAL A 71 -9.32 20.83 11.65
CA VAL A 71 -10.38 20.08 10.98
C VAL A 71 -10.30 20.39 9.49
N PRO A 72 -9.95 19.40 8.64
CA PRO A 72 -9.94 19.61 7.20
C PRO A 72 -11.34 20.00 6.71
N SER A 73 -11.44 21.09 5.95
CA SER A 73 -12.68 21.45 5.24
C SER A 73 -13.07 20.34 4.25
N ASP A 74 -14.35 20.29 3.85
CA ASP A 74 -14.81 19.31 2.86
C ASP A 74 -14.08 19.46 1.51
N ASP A 75 -13.71 20.68 1.16
CA ASP A 75 -12.85 20.97 0.01
C ASP A 75 -11.46 20.34 0.19
N ALA A 76 -10.81 20.52 1.34
CA ALA A 76 -9.51 19.93 1.62
C ALA A 76 -9.57 18.38 1.59
N LYS A 77 -10.64 17.78 2.11
CA LYS A 77 -10.91 16.33 2.01
C LYS A 77 -11.04 15.88 0.55
N THR A 78 -11.66 16.70 -0.29
CA THR A 78 -11.81 16.45 -1.73
C THR A 78 -10.46 16.49 -2.46
N TYR A 79 -9.59 17.46 -2.14
CA TYR A 79 -8.21 17.52 -2.66
C TYR A 79 -7.39 16.27 -2.28
N VAL A 80 -7.48 15.83 -1.03
CA VAL A 80 -6.81 14.62 -0.53
C VAL A 80 -7.30 13.38 -1.28
N LYS A 81 -8.62 13.21 -1.40
CA LYS A 81 -9.22 12.08 -2.11
C LYS A 81 -8.78 12.04 -3.57
N CYS A 82 -8.75 13.19 -4.25
CA CYS A 82 -8.30 13.26 -5.64
C CYS A 82 -6.82 12.95 -5.78
N LEU A 83 -5.97 13.45 -4.89
CA LEU A 83 -4.55 13.09 -4.88
C LEU A 83 -4.34 11.60 -4.64
N PHE A 84 -5.08 10.97 -3.72
CA PHE A 84 -5.00 9.52 -3.50
C PHE A 84 -5.46 8.72 -4.72
N ASN A 85 -6.46 9.21 -5.46
CA ASN A 85 -6.86 8.61 -6.74
C ASN A 85 -5.75 8.72 -7.79
N MET A 86 -5.06 9.87 -7.89
CA MET A 86 -3.90 10.04 -8.75
C MET A 86 -2.76 9.09 -8.35
N VAL A 87 -2.42 9.04 -7.06
CA VAL A 87 -1.43 8.09 -6.53
C VAL A 87 -1.79 6.66 -6.92
N HIS A 88 -3.03 6.23 -6.68
CA HIS A 88 -3.50 4.90 -7.05
C HIS A 88 -3.32 4.60 -8.54
N HIS A 89 -3.59 5.58 -9.41
CA HIS A 89 -3.37 5.47 -10.85
C HIS A 89 -1.88 5.26 -11.19
N PHE A 90 -1.01 6.11 -10.64
CA PHE A 90 0.43 6.10 -10.97
C PHE A 90 1.26 4.99 -10.31
N LEU A 91 0.69 4.19 -9.40
CA LEU A 91 1.38 3.00 -8.87
C LEU A 91 1.65 1.93 -9.94
N ASP A 92 0.92 1.96 -11.06
CA ASP A 92 1.14 1.07 -12.21
C ASP A 92 2.06 1.66 -13.28
N ASP A 93 2.41 2.94 -13.19
CA ASP A 93 3.20 3.59 -14.23
C ASP A 93 4.54 2.89 -14.42
N VAL A 94 5.06 2.84 -15.65
CA VAL A 94 6.34 2.18 -15.97
C VAL A 94 7.57 2.83 -15.31
N SER A 95 7.46 4.07 -14.82
CA SER A 95 8.56 4.82 -14.19
C SER A 95 8.72 4.54 -12.69
N ASP A 96 9.88 4.02 -12.28
CA ASP A 96 10.22 3.78 -10.87
C ASP A 96 10.29 5.07 -10.05
N ARG A 97 10.75 6.16 -10.68
CA ARG A 97 10.78 7.48 -10.06
C ARG A 97 9.36 7.95 -9.76
N LEU A 98 8.45 7.80 -10.72
CA LEU A 98 7.05 8.17 -10.52
C LEU A 98 6.38 7.31 -9.45
N PHE A 99 6.66 6.00 -9.43
CA PHE A 99 6.19 5.10 -8.38
C PHE A 99 6.66 5.56 -6.98
N ASN A 100 7.95 5.89 -6.83
CA ASN A 100 8.50 6.40 -5.58
C ASN A 100 7.89 7.76 -5.20
N THR A 101 7.73 8.65 -6.17
CA THR A 101 7.08 9.96 -5.98
C THR A 101 5.62 9.80 -5.55
N ALA A 102 4.87 8.84 -6.10
CA ALA A 102 3.50 8.56 -5.71
C ALA A 102 3.40 8.10 -4.25
N ILE A 103 4.30 7.21 -3.80
CA ILE A 103 4.38 6.80 -2.38
C ILE A 103 4.74 8.00 -1.49
N GLY A 104 5.73 8.80 -1.92
CA GLY A 104 6.12 10.03 -1.23
C GLY A 104 4.96 11.02 -1.08
N CYS A 105 4.17 11.22 -2.14
CA CYS A 105 2.98 12.08 -2.10
C CYS A 105 1.94 11.59 -1.08
N CYS A 106 1.68 10.27 -1.06
CA CYS A 106 0.77 9.67 -0.08
C CYS A 106 1.26 9.91 1.34
N ARG A 107 2.55 9.62 1.60
CA ARG A 107 3.18 9.82 2.91
C ARG A 107 3.13 11.27 3.38
N ASP A 108 3.54 12.21 2.54
CA ASP A 108 3.65 13.62 2.88
C ASP A 108 2.27 14.21 3.22
N VAL A 109 1.22 13.82 2.48
CA VAL A 109 -0.15 14.24 2.78
C VAL A 109 -0.67 13.62 4.06
N LEU A 110 -0.45 12.32 4.30
CA LEU A 110 -0.83 11.69 5.57
C LEU A 110 -0.18 12.39 6.77
N ASN A 111 1.10 12.73 6.68
CA ASN A 111 1.84 13.42 7.73
C ASN A 111 1.33 14.84 8.03
N ASN A 112 0.49 15.43 7.16
CA ASN A 112 -0.16 16.72 7.40
C ASN A 112 -1.65 16.59 7.79
N LEU A 113 -2.23 15.40 7.63
CA LEU A 113 -3.63 15.12 7.96
C LEU A 113 -3.82 14.84 9.45
N PHE A 114 -5.07 14.98 9.89
CA PHE A 114 -5.49 14.64 11.25
C PHE A 114 -6.85 13.98 11.22
N CYS A 115 -7.01 13.07 12.16
CA CYS A 115 -8.19 12.27 12.31
C CYS A 115 -8.65 12.39 13.75
N ALA A 116 -9.74 13.12 13.97
CA ALA A 116 -10.26 13.39 15.30
C ALA A 116 -11.12 12.24 15.83
N ASN A 117 -11.78 11.50 14.94
CA ASN A 117 -12.78 10.49 15.30
C ASN A 117 -12.76 9.26 14.38
N LEU A 118 -13.56 8.25 14.72
CA LEU A 118 -13.59 6.97 14.02
C LEU A 118 -14.26 7.03 12.64
N ASP A 119 -15.17 7.99 12.43
CA ASP A 119 -15.85 8.18 11.15
C ASP A 119 -14.88 8.75 10.12
N GLU A 120 -14.11 9.78 10.50
CA GLU A 120 -13.02 10.32 9.69
C GLU A 120 -11.97 9.25 9.38
N ARG A 121 -11.62 8.41 10.36
CA ARG A 121 -10.72 7.28 10.13
C ARG A 121 -11.24 6.37 9.03
N SER A 122 -12.53 6.04 9.09
CA SER A 122 -13.17 5.16 8.11
C SER A 122 -13.17 5.80 6.71
N GLN A 123 -13.42 7.11 6.61
CA GLN A 123 -13.35 7.85 5.34
C GLN A 123 -11.94 7.86 4.75
N PHE A 124 -10.91 8.10 5.57
CA PHE A 124 -9.51 8.03 5.12
C PHE A 124 -9.14 6.60 4.69
N GLN A 125 -9.54 5.59 5.46
CA GLN A 125 -9.33 4.19 5.11
C GLN A 125 -9.95 3.84 3.75
N HIS A 126 -11.21 4.24 3.51
CA HIS A 126 -11.87 4.01 2.22
C HIS A 126 -11.11 4.64 1.04
N SER A 127 -10.53 5.82 1.24
CA SER A 127 -9.73 6.50 0.22
C SER A 127 -8.37 5.83 -0.01
N LEU A 128 -7.80 5.19 1.00
CA LEU A 128 -6.50 4.50 0.91
C LEU A 128 -6.60 3.03 0.49
N TYR A 129 -7.74 2.37 0.66
CA TYR A 129 -7.89 0.95 0.32
C TYR A 129 -7.53 0.61 -1.13
N PRO A 130 -7.84 1.42 -2.17
CA PRO A 130 -7.36 1.18 -3.52
C PRO A 130 -5.84 1.15 -3.61
N ILE A 131 -5.15 2.12 -2.98
CA ILE A 131 -3.69 2.18 -2.88
C ILE A 131 -3.16 0.93 -2.19
N MET A 132 -3.71 0.56 -1.02
CA MET A 132 -3.25 -0.61 -0.26
C MET A 132 -3.44 -1.92 -1.04
N ARG A 133 -4.59 -2.12 -1.70
CA ARG A 133 -4.83 -3.29 -2.56
C ARG A 133 -3.80 -3.37 -3.69
N ARG A 134 -3.49 -2.22 -4.30
CA ARG A 134 -2.50 -2.14 -5.37
C ARG A 134 -1.09 -2.45 -4.88
N LEU A 135 -0.68 -1.89 -3.75
CA LEU A 135 0.61 -2.18 -3.13
C LEU A 135 0.74 -3.66 -2.76
N ILE A 136 -0.35 -4.31 -2.30
CA ILE A 136 -0.36 -5.74 -2.02
C ILE A 136 -0.03 -6.54 -3.29
N ARG A 137 -0.69 -6.22 -4.42
CA ARG A 137 -0.39 -6.84 -5.72
C ARG A 137 1.09 -6.72 -6.09
N ILE A 138 1.61 -5.49 -6.03
CA ILE A 138 2.98 -5.16 -6.42
C ILE A 138 3.98 -5.89 -5.49
N SER A 139 3.69 -5.94 -4.19
CA SER A 139 4.52 -6.63 -3.20
C SER A 139 4.67 -8.15 -3.46
N GLY A 140 3.72 -8.77 -4.17
CA GLY A 140 3.77 -10.18 -4.54
C GLY A 140 4.43 -10.50 -5.88
N GLY A 141 4.82 -9.49 -6.68
CA GLY A 141 5.43 -9.69 -8.01
C GLY A 141 6.80 -10.39 -7.99
N ASN A 142 7.66 -10.10 -7.01
CA ASN A 142 9.06 -10.56 -6.98
C ASN A 142 9.29 -12.07 -6.84
N LEU A 143 8.35 -12.78 -6.22
CA LEU A 143 8.56 -14.18 -5.86
C LEU A 143 8.33 -15.14 -7.04
N LEU A 144 7.87 -14.64 -8.18
CA LEU A 144 7.71 -15.44 -9.40
C LEU A 144 9.02 -15.59 -10.18
N ALA A 145 9.92 -14.60 -10.13
CA ALA A 145 11.20 -14.63 -10.83
C ALA A 145 12.29 -15.46 -10.13
N THR A 146 12.03 -15.95 -8.91
CA THR A 146 13.02 -16.67 -8.07
C THR A 146 12.68 -18.15 -7.87
N VAL A 147 11.74 -18.68 -8.65
CA VAL A 147 11.41 -20.11 -8.64
C VAL A 147 11.92 -20.70 -9.95
N PRO A 148 13.06 -21.42 -9.96
CA PRO A 148 13.33 -22.32 -11.06
C PRO A 148 12.20 -23.35 -11.07
N ASN A 149 11.45 -23.42 -12.17
CA ASN A 149 10.62 -24.58 -12.46
C ASN A 149 11.56 -25.80 -12.51
N PRO A 150 11.22 -26.94 -11.87
CA PRO A 150 12.09 -28.12 -11.93
C PRO A 150 12.04 -28.88 -13.27
N VAL A 151 11.23 -28.46 -14.24
CA VAL A 151 11.11 -29.14 -15.52
C VAL A 151 10.84 -28.09 -16.58
N GLU A 152 11.58 -28.17 -17.69
CA GLU A 152 11.55 -27.32 -18.89
C GLU A 152 12.51 -26.12 -18.87
N GLU A 153 13.65 -26.35 -19.53
CA GLU A 153 14.50 -25.33 -20.15
C GLU A 153 13.62 -24.34 -20.94
N LEU A 154 13.59 -23.06 -20.54
CA LEU A 154 13.39 -21.96 -21.48
C LEU A 154 13.75 -20.59 -20.87
N SER A 155 14.68 -19.94 -21.58
CA SER A 155 15.07 -18.53 -21.67
C SER A 155 15.30 -17.70 -20.42
N PHE A 156 16.57 -17.33 -20.29
CA PHE A 156 17.22 -16.41 -19.36
C PHE A 156 16.76 -14.93 -19.45
N TYR A 157 15.53 -14.62 -19.90
CA TYR A 157 15.12 -13.25 -20.29
C TYR A 157 13.84 -12.65 -19.68
N ASP A 158 13.19 -13.26 -18.68
CA ASP A 158 12.08 -12.62 -17.94
C ASP A 158 12.43 -12.27 -16.49
N TYR A 159 13.67 -11.83 -16.26
CA TYR A 159 14.04 -11.14 -15.03
C TYR A 159 13.79 -9.65 -15.24
N ASP A 160 12.77 -9.08 -14.58
CA ASP A 160 12.65 -7.63 -14.46
C ASP A 160 13.25 -7.18 -13.10
N PRO A 161 14.47 -6.65 -13.06
CA PRO A 161 15.06 -6.09 -11.85
C PRO A 161 14.24 -4.93 -11.27
N LEU A 162 13.39 -4.25 -12.07
CA LEU A 162 12.51 -3.15 -11.65
C LEU A 162 11.35 -3.68 -10.78
N SER A 163 10.88 -4.91 -11.04
CA SER A 163 9.93 -5.60 -10.16
C SER A 163 10.48 -5.69 -8.73
N SER A 164 11.80 -5.95 -8.59
CA SER A 164 12.48 -6.16 -7.31
C SER A 164 12.36 -4.96 -6.37
N PHE A 165 12.69 -3.77 -6.88
CA PHE A 165 12.64 -2.50 -6.16
C PHE A 165 11.20 -2.15 -5.78
N ARG A 166 10.29 -2.16 -6.75
CA ARG A 166 8.89 -1.77 -6.53
C ARG A 166 8.19 -2.66 -5.53
N SER A 167 8.37 -3.96 -5.63
CA SER A 167 7.77 -4.92 -4.70
C SER A 167 8.36 -4.76 -3.30
N ALA A 168 9.67 -4.55 -3.16
CA ALA A 168 10.29 -4.30 -1.86
C ALA A 168 9.78 -3.00 -1.23
N MET A 169 9.69 -1.93 -2.03
CA MET A 169 9.19 -0.63 -1.58
C MET A 169 7.70 -0.70 -1.23
N ALA A 170 6.85 -1.30 -2.07
CA ALA A 170 5.44 -1.52 -1.78
C ALA A 170 5.23 -2.30 -0.48
N PHE A 171 6.01 -3.37 -0.28
CA PHE A 171 5.99 -4.14 0.94
C PHE A 171 6.39 -3.30 2.15
N LYS A 172 7.48 -2.53 2.07
CA LYS A 172 7.92 -1.63 3.13
C LYS A 172 6.84 -0.60 3.47
N THR A 173 6.21 0.01 2.49
CA THR A 173 5.11 0.98 2.69
C THR A 173 3.92 0.34 3.40
N LEU A 174 3.51 -0.87 3.04
CA LEU A 174 2.45 -1.60 3.73
C LEU A 174 2.80 -1.93 5.18
N VAL A 175 4.06 -2.28 5.44
CA VAL A 175 4.55 -2.47 6.82
C VAL A 175 4.48 -1.16 7.59
N GLN A 176 4.86 -0.02 7.00
CA GLN A 176 4.75 1.29 7.66
C GLN A 176 3.30 1.67 7.98
N PHE A 177 2.33 1.35 7.11
CA PHE A 177 0.91 1.47 7.46
C PHE A 177 0.52 0.59 8.65
N SER A 178 1.04 -0.65 8.73
CA SER A 178 0.74 -1.56 9.84
C SER A 178 1.32 -1.09 11.18
N CYS A 179 2.36 -0.24 11.17
CA CYS A 179 2.92 0.36 12.39
C CYS A 179 2.06 1.49 12.98
N GLY A 180 1.00 1.93 12.29
CA GLY A 180 0.15 3.02 12.75
C GLY A 180 0.90 4.32 13.03
N GLN A 181 0.69 4.94 14.20
CA GLN A 181 1.34 6.21 14.56
C GLN A 181 2.87 6.11 14.79
N GLU A 182 3.40 4.90 14.87
CA GLU A 182 4.85 4.65 14.97
C GLU A 182 5.52 4.53 13.59
N GLY A 183 4.73 4.39 12.52
CA GLY A 183 5.24 4.24 11.16
C GLY A 183 5.49 5.56 10.44
N GLU A 184 6.14 5.49 9.29
CA GLU A 184 6.35 6.64 8.39
C GLU A 184 5.04 7.09 7.71
N MET A 185 4.04 6.22 7.60
CA MET A 185 2.73 6.48 7.00
C MET A 185 1.69 6.96 8.04
N ARG A 186 2.17 7.64 9.08
CA ARG A 186 1.37 8.12 10.21
C ARG A 186 0.61 9.40 9.88
N LEU A 187 -0.30 9.78 10.76
CA LEU A 187 -1.03 11.04 10.63
C LEU A 187 -0.37 12.14 11.47
N GLY A 188 -0.38 13.36 10.94
CA GLY A 188 -0.13 14.57 11.73
C GLY A 188 1.31 14.78 12.19
N LEU A 189 2.30 14.07 11.64
CA LEU A 189 3.72 14.24 11.98
C LEU A 189 4.21 15.68 11.84
N TYR A 190 3.87 16.36 10.76
CA TYR A 190 4.37 17.73 10.48
C TYR A 190 3.48 18.82 11.08
N ARG A 191 2.59 18.47 12.01
CA ARG A 191 1.85 19.47 12.78
C ARG A 191 2.75 20.07 13.84
N GLU A 192 2.65 21.39 13.99
CA GLU A 192 3.37 22.08 15.06
C GLU A 192 2.97 21.49 16.42
N PRO A 193 3.96 21.22 17.30
CA PRO A 193 3.71 20.68 18.63
C PRO A 193 2.92 21.70 19.44
N ASN A 194 1.68 21.35 19.75
CA ASN A 194 0.82 22.14 20.64
C ASN A 194 0.43 21.24 21.83
N PRO A 195 0.79 21.60 23.07
CA PRO A 195 0.53 20.79 24.26
C PRO A 195 -0.96 20.56 24.55
N ASN A 196 -1.86 21.33 23.92
CA ASN A 196 -3.30 21.18 24.04
C ASN A 196 -3.94 20.43 22.85
N ARG A 197 -3.16 19.96 21.87
CA ARG A 197 -3.70 19.21 20.72
C ARG A 197 -3.85 17.73 21.08
N MET A 198 -5.01 17.16 20.75
CA MET A 198 -5.18 15.71 20.78
C MET A 198 -4.26 15.04 19.76
N ASP A 199 -3.78 13.84 20.09
CA ASP A 199 -3.09 13.00 19.13
C ASP A 199 -4.05 12.49 18.07
N SER A 200 -3.59 12.46 16.81
CA SER A 200 -4.41 11.92 15.72
C SER A 200 -4.69 10.44 15.96
N ILE A 201 -5.93 10.00 15.72
CA ILE A 201 -6.24 8.58 15.64
C ILE A 201 -5.49 8.00 14.43
N SER A 202 -4.90 6.82 14.58
CA SER A 202 -4.22 6.16 13.48
C SER A 202 -5.19 5.74 12.38
N VAL A 203 -4.78 5.91 11.12
CA VAL A 203 -5.56 5.43 9.95
C VAL A 203 -5.53 3.92 9.85
N MET A 204 -4.46 3.27 10.28
CA MET A 204 -4.26 1.84 10.15
C MET A 204 -3.39 1.35 11.30
N ASP A 205 -3.56 0.10 11.70
CA ASP A 205 -2.66 -0.55 12.65
C ASP A 205 -2.48 -2.02 12.25
N ARG A 206 -1.69 -2.78 13.02
CA ARG A 206 -1.44 -4.21 12.75
C ARG A 206 -2.74 -5.00 12.66
N LYS A 207 -3.68 -4.73 13.58
CA LYS A 207 -4.96 -5.44 13.67
C LYS A 207 -5.85 -5.14 12.47
N MET A 208 -6.02 -3.86 12.12
CA MET A 208 -6.81 -3.42 10.98
C MET A 208 -6.18 -3.86 9.66
N MET A 209 -4.85 -3.83 9.54
CA MET A 209 -4.15 -4.32 8.36
C MET A 209 -4.35 -5.83 8.19
N ALA A 210 -4.23 -6.61 9.27
CA ALA A 210 -4.54 -8.04 9.22
C ALA A 210 -6.00 -8.30 8.81
N GLN A 211 -6.95 -7.57 9.41
CA GLN A 211 -8.36 -7.65 9.00
C GLN A 211 -8.56 -7.28 7.53
N PHE A 212 -7.87 -6.26 7.02
CA PHE A 212 -7.93 -5.84 5.62
C PHE A 212 -7.37 -6.91 4.67
N ILE A 213 -6.26 -7.57 5.05
CA ILE A 213 -5.67 -8.70 4.31
C ILE A 213 -6.61 -9.91 4.30
N LEU A 214 -7.40 -10.10 5.37
CA LEU A 214 -8.33 -11.22 5.48
C LEU A 214 -9.70 -10.90 4.87
N ARG A 215 -10.07 -9.62 4.70
CA ARG A 215 -11.29 -9.24 3.96
C ARG A 215 -11.16 -9.78 2.53
N SER A 216 -12.11 -10.64 2.15
CA SER A 216 -12.18 -11.47 0.94
C SER A 216 -11.73 -12.95 1.07
N GLU A 217 -11.97 -13.61 2.21
CA GLU A 217 -11.70 -15.06 2.42
C GLU A 217 -12.32 -16.01 1.36
N THR A 218 -13.28 -15.55 0.56
CA THR A 218 -14.04 -16.33 -0.43
C THR A 218 -13.72 -16.01 -1.90
N GLN A 219 -12.83 -15.05 -2.18
CA GLN A 219 -12.52 -14.65 -3.56
C GLN A 219 -11.33 -15.41 -4.12
N LYS A 220 -11.42 -15.83 -5.39
CA LYS A 220 -10.24 -16.30 -6.14
C LYS A 220 -9.28 -15.12 -6.30
N PHE A 221 -8.07 -15.24 -5.76
CA PHE A 221 -7.04 -14.22 -5.89
C PHE A 221 -6.13 -14.49 -7.09
N HIS A 222 -5.74 -13.42 -7.79
CA HIS A 222 -4.57 -13.48 -8.66
C HIS A 222 -3.33 -13.88 -7.85
N LYS A 223 -2.41 -14.65 -8.44
CA LYS A 223 -1.23 -15.21 -7.75
C LYS A 223 -0.41 -14.15 -7.01
N THR A 224 -0.14 -13.00 -7.64
CA THR A 224 0.60 -11.90 -7.01
C THR A 224 -0.16 -11.23 -5.86
N HIS A 225 -1.49 -11.15 -5.92
CA HIS A 225 -2.29 -10.68 -4.78
C HIS A 225 -2.16 -11.62 -3.58
N LEU A 226 -2.27 -12.93 -3.81
CA LEU A 226 -2.17 -13.93 -2.76
C LEU A 226 -0.78 -13.91 -2.09
N ILE A 227 0.30 -13.91 -2.89
CA ILE A 227 1.68 -13.84 -2.38
C ILE A 227 1.87 -12.58 -1.53
N GLY A 228 1.44 -11.41 -2.02
CA GLY A 228 1.55 -10.16 -1.28
C GLY A 228 0.81 -10.19 0.06
N ARG A 229 -0.41 -10.76 0.07
CA ARG A 229 -1.20 -10.95 1.29
C ARG A 229 -0.49 -11.84 2.31
N LEU A 230 -0.03 -13.02 1.88
CA LEU A 230 0.65 -13.98 2.76
C LEU A 230 1.95 -13.40 3.33
N ARG A 231 2.75 -12.76 2.49
CA ARG A 231 4.02 -12.12 2.90
C ARG A 231 3.79 -11.01 3.94
N LEU A 232 2.78 -10.18 3.73
CA LEU A 232 2.44 -9.10 4.67
C LEU A 232 1.87 -9.66 5.97
N LEU A 233 1.05 -10.70 5.90
CA LEU A 233 0.47 -11.36 7.06
C LEU A 233 1.55 -12.01 7.94
N ASP A 234 2.47 -12.75 7.33
CA ASP A 234 3.63 -13.34 8.01
C ASP A 234 4.47 -12.26 8.71
N LYS A 235 4.72 -11.13 8.03
CA LYS A 235 5.47 -10.02 8.62
C LYS A 235 4.77 -9.38 9.82
N ILE A 236 3.47 -9.14 9.74
CA ILE A 236 2.67 -8.56 10.82
C ILE A 236 2.66 -9.50 12.03
N ILE A 237 2.53 -10.80 11.77
CA ILE A 237 2.57 -11.84 12.80
C ILE A 237 3.97 -11.91 13.45
N GLY A 238 5.05 -11.86 12.67
CA GLY A 238 6.41 -11.82 13.18
C GLY A 238 6.74 -10.54 13.96
N MET A 239 6.06 -9.42 13.68
CA MET A 239 6.16 -8.20 14.49
C MET A 239 5.45 -8.38 15.85
N GLU A 240 4.25 -8.95 15.84
CA GLU A 240 3.48 -9.25 17.06
C GLU A 240 4.23 -10.23 17.98
N LEU A 241 4.82 -11.27 17.41
CA LEU A 241 5.60 -12.26 18.13
C LEU A 241 6.82 -11.66 18.83
N ARG A 242 7.58 -10.82 18.12
CA ARG A 242 8.75 -10.15 18.69
C ARG A 242 8.36 -9.20 19.82
N TYR A 243 7.23 -8.52 19.68
CA TYR A 243 6.70 -7.68 20.75
C TYR A 243 6.31 -8.50 21.98
N ARG A 244 5.63 -9.65 21.80
CA ARG A 244 5.19 -10.52 22.92
C ARG A 244 6.31 -11.37 23.54
N GLY A 245 7.41 -11.58 22.82
CA GLY A 245 8.59 -12.33 23.27
C GLY A 245 9.63 -11.48 24.00
N PHE A 246 9.49 -10.15 24.03
CA PHE A 246 10.29 -9.29 24.89
C PHE A 246 9.66 -9.25 26.29
N GLU A 247 10.26 -9.99 27.22
CA GLU A 247 10.05 -9.80 28.66
C GLU A 247 10.62 -8.43 29.07
N GLY A 248 9.74 -7.49 29.40
CA GLY A 248 10.11 -6.19 29.96
C GLY A 248 8.86 -5.40 30.34
N PRO A 249 8.64 -5.10 31.63
CA PRO A 249 7.49 -4.31 32.06
C PRO A 249 7.88 -2.83 31.94
N THR A 250 7.39 -2.09 30.96
CA THR A 250 7.44 -0.61 31.06
C THR A 250 6.56 0.18 30.09
N VAL A 251 6.02 -0.40 29.02
CA VAL A 251 5.12 0.37 28.13
C VAL A 251 3.70 -0.16 28.28
N PRO A 252 2.77 0.61 28.91
CA PRO A 252 1.38 0.23 28.91
C PRO A 252 0.89 0.23 27.46
N PRO A 253 0.30 -0.87 26.98
CA PRO A 253 -0.14 -0.93 25.60
C PRO A 253 -1.30 0.01 25.38
N SER A 254 -1.24 0.84 24.33
CA SER A 254 -2.47 1.30 23.72
C SER A 254 -3.22 0.06 23.21
N CYS A 255 -4.34 -0.27 23.86
CA CYS A 255 -5.03 -1.56 23.83
C CYS A 255 -5.58 -1.98 22.43
N SER A 256 -5.34 -1.21 21.37
CA SER A 256 -5.89 -1.43 20.02
C SER A 256 -4.94 -2.13 19.03
N GLN A 257 -3.63 -2.21 19.31
CA GLN A 257 -2.65 -2.61 18.29
C GLN A 257 -2.37 -4.12 18.18
N TYR A 258 -2.89 -4.93 19.09
CA TYR A 258 -2.55 -6.36 19.15
C TYR A 258 -3.41 -7.21 18.23
N LEU A 259 -2.78 -8.23 17.65
CA LEU A 259 -3.51 -9.29 16.96
C LEU A 259 -4.31 -10.12 17.97
N THR A 260 -5.60 -10.28 17.71
CA THR A 260 -6.45 -11.18 18.49
C THR A 260 -6.19 -12.63 18.10
N VAL A 261 -6.52 -13.56 18.99
CA VAL A 261 -6.47 -15.01 18.69
C VAL A 261 -7.33 -15.34 17.48
N ASP A 262 -8.52 -14.73 17.38
CA ASP A 262 -9.39 -14.83 16.21
C ASP A 262 -8.66 -14.47 14.91
N ILE A 263 -7.99 -13.31 14.87
CA ILE A 263 -7.24 -12.90 13.67
C ILE A 263 -6.13 -13.91 13.35
N MET A 264 -5.39 -14.40 14.36
CA MET A 264 -4.35 -15.41 14.13
C MET A 264 -4.92 -16.72 13.57
N LEU A 265 -6.06 -17.18 14.07
CA LEU A 265 -6.73 -18.38 13.57
C LEU A 265 -7.24 -18.19 12.13
N ARG A 266 -7.89 -17.06 11.85
CA ARG A 266 -8.36 -16.72 10.50
C ARG A 266 -7.21 -16.59 9.50
N SER A 267 -6.08 -16.08 9.97
CA SER A 267 -4.83 -16.00 9.22
C SER A 267 -4.31 -17.40 8.82
N LEU A 268 -4.40 -18.37 9.72
CA LEU A 268 -4.04 -19.76 9.44
C LEU A 268 -5.01 -20.40 8.44
N VAL A 269 -6.32 -20.22 8.65
CA VAL A 269 -7.36 -20.75 7.75
C VAL A 269 -7.20 -20.16 6.35
N PHE A 270 -6.95 -18.86 6.26
CA PHE A 270 -6.71 -18.16 5.01
C PHE A 270 -5.50 -18.74 4.27
N ALA A 271 -4.36 -18.88 4.95
CA ALA A 271 -3.16 -19.47 4.37
C ALA A 271 -3.40 -20.91 3.93
N SER A 272 -4.08 -21.70 4.76
CA SER A 272 -4.35 -23.11 4.48
C SER A 272 -5.19 -23.28 3.22
N ARG A 273 -6.31 -22.55 3.10
CA ARG A 273 -7.22 -22.62 1.95
C ARG A 273 -6.57 -22.29 0.61
N HIS A 274 -5.59 -21.39 0.61
CA HIS A 274 -5.01 -20.85 -0.62
C HIS A 274 -3.67 -21.48 -1.00
N VAL A 275 -3.03 -22.17 -0.06
CA VAL A 275 -1.71 -22.75 -0.28
C VAL A 275 -1.74 -24.28 -0.40
N TYR A 276 -2.61 -24.97 0.33
CA TYR A 276 -2.71 -26.42 0.19
C TYR A 276 -3.55 -26.82 -1.03
N LYS A 277 -3.09 -27.80 -1.80
CA LYS A 277 -3.91 -28.46 -2.82
C LYS A 277 -5.07 -29.19 -2.14
N PRO A 278 -6.29 -29.12 -2.69
CA PRO A 278 -7.44 -29.80 -2.16
C PRO A 278 -7.40 -31.32 -2.36
N ASN A 279 -6.36 -31.93 -2.89
CA ASN A 279 -6.23 -33.39 -2.88
C ASN A 279 -6.07 -33.97 -1.44
N SER A 280 -5.88 -33.11 -0.43
CA SER A 280 -6.05 -33.46 1.00
C SER A 280 -7.49 -33.24 1.52
N LEU A 281 -8.34 -32.56 0.74
CA LEU A 281 -9.75 -32.20 0.98
C LEU A 281 -10.71 -32.85 -0.07
N GLU A 282 -10.19 -33.65 -1.00
CA GLU A 282 -10.86 -34.29 -2.16
C GLU A 282 -11.88 -35.37 -1.76
N ARG A 283 -12.17 -35.53 -0.47
CA ARG A 283 -13.40 -36.21 -0.04
C ARG A 283 -14.67 -35.41 -0.34
N LEU A 284 -14.58 -34.19 -0.88
CA LEU A 284 -15.72 -33.27 -1.04
C LEU A 284 -15.90 -32.67 -2.46
N GLY A 285 -15.20 -33.16 -3.49
CA GLY A 285 -15.66 -33.05 -4.88
C GLY A 285 -15.69 -31.67 -5.58
N LEU A 286 -14.75 -30.75 -5.31
CA LEU A 286 -14.64 -29.49 -6.06
C LEU A 286 -13.17 -29.13 -6.39
N ALA A 287 -12.85 -28.94 -7.66
CA ALA A 287 -11.49 -28.67 -8.17
C ALA A 287 -11.12 -27.17 -8.19
N PRO A 288 -9.85 -26.79 -7.92
CA PRO A 288 -9.31 -25.47 -8.28
C PRO A 288 -7.91 -25.50 -8.91
N GLU A 289 -7.69 -24.63 -9.91
CA GLU A 289 -6.48 -24.62 -10.75
C GLU A 289 -5.40 -23.59 -10.37
N HIS A 290 -5.41 -22.99 -9.17
CA HIS A 290 -4.37 -22.03 -8.77
C HIS A 290 -3.90 -22.25 -7.33
N HIS A 291 -2.91 -23.13 -7.14
CA HIS A 291 -2.29 -23.43 -5.84
C HIS A 291 -0.81 -23.06 -5.82
N LEU A 292 -0.34 -22.52 -4.68
CA LEU A 292 1.09 -22.41 -4.38
C LEU A 292 1.62 -23.79 -3.97
N SER A 293 2.90 -24.08 -4.22
CA SER A 293 3.52 -25.36 -3.80
C SER A 293 3.76 -25.41 -2.28
N PHE A 294 3.77 -26.60 -1.70
CA PHE A 294 4.15 -26.82 -0.29
C PHE A 294 5.56 -26.27 0.03
N SER A 295 6.50 -26.35 -0.92
CA SER A 295 7.82 -25.72 -0.77
C SER A 295 7.73 -24.18 -0.68
N GLN A 296 6.83 -23.55 -1.44
CA GLN A 296 6.55 -22.11 -1.31
C GLN A 296 5.93 -21.79 0.05
N PHE A 297 5.03 -22.63 0.57
CA PHE A 297 4.46 -22.51 1.92
C PHE A 297 5.52 -22.56 3.02
N CYS A 298 6.36 -23.59 3.03
CA CYS A 298 7.39 -23.77 4.05
C CYS A 298 8.39 -22.61 4.10
N LYS A 299 8.64 -21.94 2.97
CA LYS A 299 9.43 -20.70 2.92
C LYS A 299 8.73 -19.50 3.57
N PHE A 300 7.40 -19.50 3.65
CA PHE A 300 6.59 -18.45 4.30
C PHE A 300 6.23 -18.76 5.76
N SER A 301 6.40 -19.98 6.28
CA SER A 301 5.76 -20.33 7.56
C SER A 301 6.53 -21.32 8.43
N VAL A 302 7.62 -20.84 9.05
CA VAL A 302 8.19 -21.45 10.27
C VAL A 302 7.59 -20.79 11.53
N GLN A 303 7.21 -19.51 11.46
CA GLN A 303 6.77 -18.72 12.62
C GLN A 303 5.37 -19.07 13.14
N TRP A 304 4.53 -19.64 12.28
CA TRP A 304 3.14 -19.95 12.60
C TRP A 304 3.00 -21.12 13.58
N VAL A 305 3.90 -22.09 13.50
CA VAL A 305 3.95 -23.24 14.43
C VAL A 305 4.36 -22.78 15.83
N SER A 306 5.34 -21.87 15.94
CA SER A 306 5.81 -21.33 17.23
C SER A 306 4.74 -20.54 17.99
N LEU A 307 3.76 -19.94 17.29
CA LEU A 307 2.64 -19.21 17.90
C LEU A 307 1.65 -20.10 18.63
N PHE A 308 1.33 -21.26 18.06
CA PHE A 308 0.43 -22.22 18.71
C PHE A 308 1.07 -22.78 19.97
N SER A 309 2.38 -23.04 19.94
CA SER A 309 3.13 -23.43 21.13
C SER A 309 3.10 -22.34 22.20
N LEU A 310 3.38 -21.08 21.87
CA LEU A 310 3.38 -19.96 22.83
C LEU A 310 2.00 -19.68 23.44
N HIS A 311 0.91 -19.89 22.69
CA HIS A 311 -0.44 -19.66 23.20
C HIS A 311 -1.00 -20.86 23.98
N ALA A 312 -0.60 -22.09 23.62
CA ALA A 312 -0.89 -23.29 24.41
C ALA A 312 -0.14 -23.32 25.74
N ILE A 313 1.00 -22.62 25.85
CA ILE A 313 1.78 -22.50 27.09
C ILE A 313 1.22 -21.41 28.04
N LYS A 314 0.41 -20.46 27.52
CA LYS A 314 -0.16 -19.34 28.30
C LYS A 314 -1.62 -19.53 28.72
N LYS A 315 -2.18 -20.72 28.56
CA LYS A 315 -3.45 -21.17 29.15
C LYS A 315 -3.17 -22.35 30.08
#